data_AF-A0A6J6HDK9-F1
#
_entry.id   AF-A0A6J6HDK9-F1
#
_cell.length_a   1.000
_cell.length_b   1.000
_cell.length_c   1.000
_cell.angle_alpha   90.00
_cell.angle_beta   90.00
_cell.angle_gamma   90.00
#
_symmetry.space_group_name_H-M   'P 1'
#
loop_
_entity.id
_entity.type
_entity.pdbx_description
1 polymer ?
#
loop_
_entity_poly.entity_id
_entity_poly.type
_entity_poly.pdbx_seq_one_letter_code
_entity_poly.pdbx_strand_id
1 'polypeptide(L)'
;MFKRRKTQASLVRTQLGAEMQIKPEVKNELSKRLNRIEGQIRGIEKMLSEDRECRDVVTQIAAATKALETVGFRMLAAGLTDCLAHPKKSAAAGYSVTEVEKLFLKLS
;
A
#
# COMPACT_ATOMS: atom_id res chain seq x y z
N MET A 1 0.53 -23.76 -49.71
CA MET A 1 -0.33 -22.63 -50.13
C MET A 1 -1.65 -22.80 -49.39
N PHE A 2 -2.18 -21.95 -48.50
CA PHE A 2 -2.08 -20.51 -48.26
C PHE A 2 -2.10 -20.23 -46.73
N LYS A 3 -1.34 -19.21 -46.33
CA LYS A 3 -1.15 -18.69 -44.98
C LYS A 3 -2.20 -17.62 -44.63
N ARG A 4 -2.54 -17.49 -43.34
CA ARG A 4 -3.13 -16.31 -42.64
C ARG A 4 -4.64 -16.09 -42.88
N ARG A 5 -5.46 -15.66 -41.91
CA ARG A 5 -5.28 -14.57 -40.93
C ARG A 5 -6.09 -14.82 -39.65
N LYS A 6 -5.47 -14.66 -38.48
CA LYS A 6 -6.15 -14.48 -37.20
C LYS A 6 -6.78 -13.07 -37.20
N THR A 7 -8.10 -12.95 -37.09
CA THR A 7 -8.76 -11.69 -36.76
C THR A 7 -8.92 -11.60 -35.25
N GLN A 8 -8.01 -10.82 -34.68
CA GLN A 8 -7.94 -10.45 -33.27
C GLN A 8 -8.96 -9.33 -33.03
N ALA A 9 -10.22 -9.67 -32.77
CA ALA A 9 -11.26 -8.70 -32.45
C ALA A 9 -12.37 -9.34 -31.61
N SER A 10 -12.16 -9.40 -30.30
CA SER A 10 -13.25 -9.55 -29.33
C SER A 10 -12.78 -9.09 -27.95
N LEU A 11 -12.86 -7.77 -27.77
CA LEU A 11 -13.38 -7.12 -26.56
C LEU A 11 -12.51 -7.27 -25.31
N VAL A 12 -11.49 -6.41 -25.31
CA VAL A 12 -10.88 -5.74 -24.16
C VAL A 12 -11.91 -5.57 -23.03
N ARG A 13 -11.74 -6.36 -21.98
CA ARG A 13 -12.42 -6.17 -20.69
C ARG A 13 -12.01 -4.80 -20.17
N THR A 14 -12.98 -3.92 -20.03
CA THR A 14 -12.90 -2.57 -19.45
C THR A 14 -12.16 -2.60 -18.11
N GLN A 15 -10.86 -2.27 -18.10
CA GLN A 15 -10.14 -1.83 -16.90
C GLN A 15 -10.22 -0.30 -16.83
N LEU A 16 -11.34 0.19 -16.34
CA LEU A 16 -11.43 1.53 -15.75
C LEU A 16 -11.41 1.35 -14.23
N GLY A 17 -10.23 1.03 -13.73
CA GLY A 17 -9.88 1.14 -12.32
C GLY A 17 -8.53 1.83 -12.28
N ALA A 18 -8.43 2.95 -11.58
CA ALA A 18 -7.18 3.67 -11.39
C ALA A 18 -6.16 2.77 -10.68
N GLU A 19 -5.39 2.00 -11.44
CA GLU A 19 -4.28 1.24 -10.90
C GLU A 19 -3.15 2.21 -10.56
N MET A 20 -3.07 2.56 -9.28
CA MET A 20 -1.87 3.15 -8.69
C MET A 20 -0.71 2.16 -8.92
N GLN A 21 0.12 2.42 -9.95
CA GLN A 21 1.26 1.58 -10.29
C GLN A 21 2.41 1.88 -9.33
N ILE A 22 2.32 1.35 -8.11
CA ILE A 22 3.46 1.31 -7.21
C ILE A 22 4.48 0.33 -7.78
N LYS A 23 5.73 0.78 -7.83
CA LYS A 23 6.86 -0.05 -8.27
C LYS A 23 6.87 -1.39 -7.51
N PRO A 24 7.04 -2.53 -8.20
CA PRO A 24 6.94 -3.86 -7.58
C PRO A 24 7.93 -4.05 -6.42
N GLU A 25 9.09 -3.38 -6.47
CA GLU A 25 10.08 -3.38 -5.40
C GLU A 25 9.51 -2.78 -4.11
N VAL A 26 8.82 -1.64 -4.21
CA VAL A 26 8.17 -0.98 -3.06
C VAL A 26 7.05 -1.87 -2.53
N LYS A 27 6.21 -2.43 -3.41
CA LYS A 27 5.14 -3.36 -3.00
C LYS A 27 5.68 -4.54 -2.18
N ASN A 28 6.75 -5.17 -2.65
CA ASN A 28 7.39 -6.29 -1.95
C ASN A 28 8.00 -5.87 -0.60
N GLU A 29 8.58 -4.68 -0.54
CA GLU A 29 9.14 -4.11 0.69
C GLU A 29 8.05 -3.85 1.74
N LEU A 30 6.94 -3.21 1.34
CA LEU A 30 5.79 -2.97 2.21
C LEU A 30 5.14 -4.27 2.69
N SER A 31 5.00 -5.26 1.80
CA SER A 31 4.47 -6.58 2.17
C SER A 31 5.32 -7.27 3.24
N LYS A 32 6.66 -7.23 3.11
CA LYS A 32 7.56 -7.78 4.14
C LYS A 32 7.40 -7.08 5.50
N ARG A 33 7.16 -5.77 5.51
CA ARG A 33 6.91 -5.02 6.76
C ARG A 33 5.57 -5.38 7.37
N LEU A 34 4.51 -5.46 6.56
CA LEU A 34 3.19 -5.87 7.01
C LEU A 34 3.20 -7.27 7.63
N ASN A 35 3.92 -8.22 7.04
CA ASN A 35 4.08 -9.56 7.63
C ASN A 35 4.77 -9.53 9.01
N ARG A 36 5.71 -8.60 9.23
CA ARG A 36 6.33 -8.41 10.56
C ARG A 36 5.35 -7.80 11.55
N ILE A 37 4.56 -6.81 11.12
CA ILE A 37 3.52 -6.18 11.93
C ILE A 37 2.47 -7.22 12.33
N GLU A 38 2.03 -8.08 11.40
CA GLU A 38 1.13 -9.20 11.70
C GLU A 38 1.68 -10.08 12.83
N GLY A 39 2.97 -10.41 12.79
CA GLY A 39 3.65 -11.12 13.87
C GLY A 39 3.62 -10.37 15.21
N GLN A 40 3.78 -9.04 15.19
CA GLN A 40 3.65 -8.20 16.39
C GLN A 40 2.23 -8.23 16.95
N ILE A 41 1.21 -8.14 16.09
CA ILE A 41 -0.21 -8.19 16.52
C ILE A 41 -0.53 -9.54 17.16
N ARG A 42 -0.11 -10.66 16.55
CA ARG A 42 -0.25 -12.00 17.14
C ARG A 42 0.49 -12.11 18.49
N GLY A 43 1.66 -11.48 18.60
CA GLY A 43 2.41 -11.41 19.86
C GLY A 43 1.66 -10.67 20.96
N ILE A 44 1.05 -9.53 20.63
CA ILE A 44 0.24 -8.73 21.57
C ILE A 44 -0.98 -9.53 22.05
N GLU A 45 -1.69 -10.21 21.14
CA GLU A 45 -2.82 -11.09 21.49
C GLU A 45 -2.39 -12.18 22.47
N LYS A 46 -1.25 -12.82 22.23
CA LYS A 46 -0.68 -13.81 23.14
C LYS A 46 -0.34 -13.21 24.52
N MET A 47 0.25 -12.02 24.57
CA MET A 47 0.56 -11.35 25.84
C MET A 47 -0.70 -11.07 26.67
N LEU A 48 -1.81 -10.70 26.03
CA LEU A 48 -3.10 -10.54 26.70
C LEU A 48 -3.62 -11.87 27.25
N SER A 49 -3.51 -12.96 26.48
CA SER A 49 -3.95 -14.29 26.95
C SER A 49 -3.10 -14.85 28.09
N GLU A 50 -1.88 -14.36 28.26
CA GLU A 50 -0.93 -14.74 29.31
C GLU A 50 -0.98 -13.78 30.52
N ASP A 51 -1.96 -12.87 30.57
CA ASP A 51 -2.11 -11.85 31.62
C ASP A 51 -0.80 -11.08 31.92
N ARG A 52 -0.05 -10.76 30.84
CA ARG A 52 1.20 -10.00 30.93
C ARG A 52 0.97 -8.61 31.52
N GLU A 53 2.02 -8.06 32.11
CA GLU A 53 2.01 -6.73 32.68
C GLU A 53 1.63 -5.66 31.63
N CYS A 54 0.79 -4.72 32.04
CA CYS A 54 0.15 -3.73 31.17
C CYS A 54 1.17 -2.85 30.41
N ARG A 55 2.22 -2.37 31.08
CA ARG A 55 3.27 -1.55 30.45
C ARG A 55 3.98 -2.30 29.33
N ASP A 56 4.22 -3.60 29.49
CA ASP A 56 4.83 -4.43 28.44
C ASP A 56 3.92 -4.52 27.20
N VAL A 57 2.63 -4.78 27.41
CA VAL A 57 1.63 -4.86 26.32
C VAL A 57 1.52 -3.53 25.59
N VAL A 58 1.38 -2.42 26.32
CA VAL A 58 1.31 -1.05 25.76
C VAL A 58 2.58 -0.72 24.98
N THR A 59 3.75 -1.15 25.45
CA THR A 59 5.02 -0.95 24.73
C THR A 59 5.01 -1.67 23.38
N GLN A 60 4.50 -2.90 23.31
CA GLN A 60 4.40 -3.63 22.05
C GLN A 60 3.35 -3.02 21.11
N ILE A 61 2.21 -2.56 21.63
CA ILE A 61 1.22 -1.82 20.84
C ILE A 61 1.84 -0.58 20.22
N ALA A 62 2.55 0.24 21.01
CA ALA A 62 3.23 1.43 20.50
C ALA A 62 4.23 1.10 19.40
N ALA A 63 4.99 0.01 19.55
CA ALA A 63 5.93 -0.45 18.53
C ALA A 63 5.22 -0.88 17.23
N ALA A 64 4.10 -1.61 17.33
CA ALA A 64 3.31 -2.05 16.17
C ALA A 64 2.66 -0.84 15.45
N THR A 65 2.09 0.10 16.20
CA THR A 65 1.54 1.35 15.65
C THR A 65 2.61 2.13 14.89
N LYS A 66 3.81 2.29 15.47
CA LYS A 66 4.89 3.03 14.80
C LYS A 66 5.38 2.34 13.52
N ALA A 67 5.43 1.00 13.53
CA ALA A 67 5.76 0.23 12.35
C ALA A 67 4.71 0.41 11.25
N LEU A 68 3.41 0.45 11.60
CA LEU A 68 2.31 0.64 10.67
C LEU A 68 2.30 2.05 10.07
N GLU A 69 2.51 3.10 10.87
CA GLU A 69 2.69 4.48 10.37
C GLU A 69 3.81 4.56 9.33
N THR A 70 4.94 3.90 9.60
CA THR A 70 6.08 3.87 8.69
C THR A 70 5.73 3.22 7.35
N VAL A 71 4.90 2.17 7.34
CA VAL A 71 4.38 1.57 6.11
C VAL A 71 3.49 2.55 5.36
N GLY A 72 2.58 3.24 6.07
CA GLY A 72 1.70 4.26 5.50
C GLY A 72 2.46 5.41 4.83
N PHE A 73 3.47 5.97 5.50
CA PHE A 73 4.29 7.04 4.93
C PHE A 73 5.10 6.58 3.71
N ARG A 74 5.66 5.37 3.74
CA ARG A 74 6.38 4.82 2.58
C ARG A 74 5.47 4.61 1.38
N MET A 75 4.25 4.12 1.61
CA MET A 75 3.22 3.97 0.59
C MET A 75 2.88 5.32 -0.06
N LEU A 76 2.61 6.34 0.75
CA LEU A 76 2.31 7.69 0.25
C LEU A 76 3.49 8.31 -0.48
N ALA A 77 4.71 8.19 0.04
CA ALA A 77 5.91 8.71 -0.61
C ALA A 77 6.13 8.09 -2.00
N ALA A 78 5.86 6.80 -2.16
CA ALA A 78 5.93 6.12 -3.44
C ALA A 78 4.88 6.65 -4.43
N GLY A 79 3.64 6.85 -3.96
CA GLY A 79 2.57 7.46 -4.76
C GLY A 79 2.88 8.91 -5.16
N LEU A 80 3.38 9.72 -4.22
CA LEU A 80 3.76 11.12 -4.47
C LEU A 80 4.89 11.24 -5.50
N THR A 81 5.90 10.36 -5.41
CA THR A 81 7.01 10.33 -6.38
C THR A 81 6.49 10.10 -7.81
N ASP A 82 5.52 9.20 -8.00
CA ASP A 82 4.91 8.97 -9.31
C ASP A 82 4.01 10.14 -9.75
N CYS A 83 3.27 10.76 -8.82
CA CYS A 83 2.48 11.95 -9.09
C CYS A 83 3.33 13.13 -9.57
N LEU A 84 4.50 13.34 -8.96
CA LEU A 84 5.44 14.39 -9.36
C LEU A 84 6.12 14.08 -10.70
N ALA A 85 6.39 12.80 -10.99
CA ALA A 85 6.97 12.38 -12.27
C ALA A 85 5.96 12.45 -13.44
N HIS A 86 4.67 12.19 -13.17
CA HIS A 86 3.64 12.06 -14.21
C HIS A 86 2.32 12.80 -13.86
N PRO A 87 2.32 14.12 -13.60
CA PRO A 87 1.20 14.83 -12.99
C PRO A 87 -0.11 14.73 -13.77
N LYS A 88 -0.07 14.81 -15.10
CA LYS A 88 -1.27 14.68 -15.95
C LYS A 88 -1.87 13.27 -15.90
N LYS A 89 -1.02 12.24 -15.87
CA LYS A 89 -1.44 10.83 -15.79
C LYS A 89 -2.06 10.54 -14.42
N SER A 90 -1.42 11.00 -13.36
CA SER A 90 -1.89 10.77 -11.98
C SER A 90 -3.19 11.52 -11.69
N ALA A 91 -3.32 12.77 -12.17
CA ALA A 91 -4.57 13.52 -12.07
C ALA A 91 -5.72 12.83 -12.84
N ALA A 92 -5.47 12.33 -14.05
CA ALA A 92 -6.47 11.57 -14.81
C ALA A 92 -6.87 10.24 -14.13
N ALA A 93 -5.98 9.67 -13.31
CA ALA A 93 -6.25 8.50 -12.48
C ALA A 93 -6.89 8.85 -11.11
N GLY A 94 -7.24 10.11 -10.84
CA GLY A 94 -7.83 10.53 -9.57
C GLY A 94 -6.84 10.69 -8.41
N TYR A 95 -5.53 10.62 -8.67
CA TYR A 95 -4.47 10.85 -7.70
C TYR A 95 -3.75 12.17 -8.00
N SER A 96 -4.46 13.28 -7.83
CA SER A 96 -3.86 14.61 -7.89
C SER A 96 -3.01 14.88 -6.65
N VAL A 97 -2.14 15.88 -6.71
CA VAL A 97 -1.32 16.31 -5.55
C VAL A 97 -2.22 16.64 -4.34
N THR A 98 -3.35 17.30 -4.58
CA THR A 98 -4.34 17.63 -3.54
C THR A 98 -4.95 16.37 -2.90
N GLU A 99 -5.19 15.32 -3.67
CA GLU A 99 -5.68 14.05 -3.11
C GLU A 99 -4.61 13.33 -2.28
N VAL A 100 -3.34 13.36 -2.72
CA VAL A 100 -2.23 12.81 -1.94
C VAL A 100 -2.04 13.56 -0.62
N GLU A 101 -2.17 14.88 -0.63
CA GLU A 101 -2.15 15.72 0.58
C GLU A 101 -3.26 15.32 1.57
N LYS A 102 -4.50 15.14 1.09
CA LYS A 102 -5.61 14.65 1.93
C LYS A 102 -5.34 13.28 2.52
N LEU A 103 -4.72 12.37 1.76
CA LEU A 103 -4.36 11.05 2.26
C LEU A 103 -3.27 11.12 3.33
N PHE A 104 -2.31 12.04 3.19
CA PHE A 104 -1.28 12.27 4.20
C PHE A 104 -1.88 12.74 5.54
N LEU A 105 -2.82 13.69 5.50
CA LEU A 105 -3.49 14.21 6.70
C LEU A 105 -4.37 13.16 7.42
N LYS A 106 -4.72 12.04 6.77
CA LYS A 106 -5.42 10.92 7.42
C LYS A 106 -4.49 9.99 8.20
N LEU A 107 -3.18 10.07 7.96
CA LEU A 107 -2.17 9.23 8.61
C LEU A 107 -1.36 9.98 9.69
N SER A 108 -1.59 11.29 9.84
CA SER A 108 -0.94 12.16 10.84
C SER A 108 -1.74 12.29 12.11
#